data_AF-A0A9Q0NPT1-F1
#
_entry.id   AF-A0A9Q0NPT1-F1
#
_cell.length_a   1.000
_cell.length_b   1.000
_cell.length_c   1.000
_cell.angle_alpha   90.00
_cell.angle_beta   90.00
_cell.angle_gamma   90.00
#
_symmetry.space_group_name_H-M   'P 1'
#
loop_
_entity.id
_entity.type
_entity.pdbx_description
1 polymer ?
#
loop_
_entity_poly.entity_id
_entity_poly.type
_entity_poly.pdbx_seq_one_letter_code
_entity_poly.pdbx_strand_id
1 'polypeptide(L)'
;MAAVELTVFHVILLFWSLRTAESQVMALTGCESYCGGIEIPYPFGMTKGCFLDERFKIHCNSSSGVPKLTLNGTDLPVIYISVSYSTIYVKFPIAFANCGVKERSTVVDLEGSPFLFSSEDDFVARGCSNLTLMHQKNSTVGGCVSICYENRDRLIASCSGINSCKTRDPSDMIDGDSALVVVLDWGIDRRVFESLVRNGSYNTLSYTSTCKDMNTSINSTIQSPIVQCSCNPDFEGNPYLSGICQEDTAYVSYRRKINAKMAGLGVGVGFGALFLFIGLWWLYKVFKRKRCEKLEKKYFKRNGGLLLQEQLSSGEVNVEKI
;
A
#
# COMPACT_ATOMS: atom_id res chain seq x y z
N MET A 1 24.33 -41.73 -14.39
CA MET A 1 23.35 -41.35 -15.43
C MET A 1 21.97 -41.10 -14.85
N ALA A 2 21.38 -42.02 -14.07
CA ALA A 2 20.03 -41.83 -13.49
C ALA A 2 19.85 -40.58 -12.60
N ALA A 3 20.89 -40.17 -11.85
CA ALA A 3 20.84 -38.97 -11.01
C ALA A 3 20.83 -37.65 -11.80
N VAL A 4 21.37 -37.65 -13.03
CA VAL A 4 21.41 -36.46 -13.89
C VAL A 4 20.07 -36.28 -14.62
N GLU A 5 19.44 -37.38 -15.03
CA GLU A 5 18.09 -37.38 -15.59
C GLU A 5 17.05 -36.84 -14.58
N LEU A 6 17.19 -37.24 -13.30
CA LEU A 6 16.26 -36.80 -12.25
C LEU A 6 16.37 -35.31 -11.93
N THR A 7 17.58 -34.74 -11.95
CA THR A 7 17.80 -33.31 -11.71
C THR A 7 17.33 -32.46 -12.88
N VAL A 8 17.52 -32.92 -14.13
CA VAL A 8 17.00 -32.25 -15.31
C VAL A 8 15.47 -32.22 -15.30
N PHE A 9 14.80 -33.31 -14.92
CA PHE A 9 13.34 -33.33 -14.79
C PHE A 9 12.82 -32.35 -13.73
N HIS A 10 13.50 -32.22 -12.58
CA HIS A 10 13.12 -31.24 -11.56
C HIS A 10 13.34 -29.79 -12.01
N VAL A 11 14.41 -29.52 -12.76
CA VAL A 11 14.69 -28.18 -13.31
C VAL A 11 13.65 -27.80 -14.38
N ILE A 12 13.23 -28.76 -15.22
CA ILE A 12 12.18 -28.53 -16.23
C ILE A 12 10.82 -28.26 -15.55
N LEU A 13 10.48 -28.98 -14.48
CA LEU A 13 9.26 -28.72 -13.69
C LEU A 13 9.31 -27.37 -12.96
N LEU A 14 10.48 -26.91 -12.53
CA LEU A 14 10.68 -25.58 -11.95
C LEU A 14 10.54 -24.45 -12.99
N PHE A 15 10.92 -24.70 -14.26
CA PHE A 15 10.72 -23.74 -15.36
C PHE A 15 9.25 -23.68 -15.83
N TRP A 16 8.52 -24.80 -15.79
CA TRP A 16 7.08 -24.84 -16.11
C TRP A 16 6.19 -24.19 -15.05
N SER A 17 6.70 -23.93 -13.85
CA SER A 17 5.97 -23.25 -12.79
C SER A 17 6.10 -21.72 -12.83
N LEU A 18 6.85 -21.15 -13.79
CA LEU A 18 6.68 -19.75 -14.16
C LEU A 18 5.42 -19.62 -15.00
N ARG A 19 4.28 -19.41 -14.32
CA ARG A 19 3.16 -18.71 -14.97
C ARG A 19 3.66 -17.33 -15.35
N THR A 20 3.62 -17.01 -16.64
CA THR A 20 3.54 -15.63 -17.08
C THR A 20 2.31 -15.03 -16.40
N ALA A 21 2.48 -13.99 -15.60
CA ALA A 21 1.35 -13.20 -15.14
C ALA A 21 0.61 -12.69 -16.38
N GLU A 22 -0.63 -13.15 -16.59
CA GLU A 22 -1.51 -12.49 -17.54
C GLU A 22 -1.71 -11.06 -17.05
N SER A 23 -1.48 -10.10 -17.95
CA SER A 23 -1.71 -8.69 -17.71
C SER A 23 -3.09 -8.51 -17.06
N GLN A 24 -3.10 -7.98 -15.85
CA GLN A 24 -4.35 -7.63 -15.17
C GLN A 24 -5.04 -6.58 -16.04
N VAL A 25 -6.26 -6.87 -16.48
CA VAL A 25 -7.00 -6.00 -17.39
C VAL A 25 -7.53 -4.79 -16.61
N MET A 26 -6.82 -3.67 -16.68
CA MET A 26 -7.21 -2.41 -16.05
C MET A 26 -8.15 -1.57 -16.95
N ALA A 27 -8.22 -1.88 -18.23
CA ALA A 27 -9.06 -1.21 -19.22
C ALA A 27 -10.35 -1.99 -19.50
N LEU A 28 -11.33 -1.33 -20.13
CA LEU A 28 -12.53 -2.02 -20.60
C LEU A 28 -12.19 -2.95 -21.78
N THR A 29 -12.73 -4.18 -21.78
CA THR A 29 -12.43 -5.18 -22.82
C THR A 29 -12.74 -4.68 -24.23
N GLY A 30 -11.79 -4.82 -25.15
CA GLY A 30 -11.93 -4.37 -26.55
C GLY A 30 -11.60 -2.89 -26.78
N CYS A 31 -11.16 -2.18 -25.74
CA CYS A 31 -10.68 -0.81 -25.83
C CYS A 31 -9.15 -0.75 -25.93
N GLU A 32 -8.66 0.22 -26.69
CA GLU A 32 -7.23 0.53 -26.72
C GLU A 32 -6.81 1.07 -25.35
N SER A 33 -5.88 0.36 -24.71
CA SER A 33 -5.47 0.59 -23.32
C SER A 33 -4.10 1.26 -23.20
N TYR A 34 -3.50 1.71 -24.31
CA TYR A 34 -2.18 2.33 -24.30
C TYR A 34 -2.07 3.48 -25.29
N CYS A 35 -1.36 4.54 -24.89
CA CYS A 35 -0.95 5.62 -25.79
C CYS A 35 0.46 6.07 -25.40
N GLY A 36 1.41 6.02 -26.33
CA GLY A 36 2.78 6.50 -26.06
C GLY A 36 3.52 5.75 -24.95
N GLY A 37 3.13 4.50 -24.66
CA GLY A 37 3.66 3.71 -23.54
C GLY A 37 2.98 3.97 -22.19
N ILE A 38 1.95 4.81 -22.16
CA ILE A 38 1.15 5.08 -20.96
C ILE A 38 -0.10 4.20 -20.99
N GLU A 39 -0.36 3.50 -19.90
CA GLU A 39 -1.57 2.69 -19.73
C GLU A 39 -2.80 3.57 -19.49
N ILE A 40 -3.91 3.20 -20.12
CA ILE A 40 -5.21 3.88 -20.07
C ILE A 40 -6.21 2.93 -19.41
N PRO A 41 -6.41 3.05 -18.10
CA PRO A 41 -7.37 2.22 -17.40
C PRO A 41 -8.77 2.83 -17.45
N TYR A 42 -9.80 2.00 -17.31
CA TYR A 42 -11.16 2.49 -17.09
C TYR A 42 -11.23 3.26 -15.75
N PRO A 43 -11.96 4.37 -15.58
CA PRO A 43 -13.00 4.93 -16.44
C PRO A 43 -12.54 5.77 -17.63
N PHE A 44 -11.23 5.88 -17.85
CA PHE A 44 -10.67 6.67 -18.96
C PHE A 44 -10.68 5.90 -20.28
N GLY A 45 -10.75 6.63 -21.38
CA GLY A 45 -10.74 6.04 -22.71
C GLY A 45 -10.66 7.06 -23.85
N MET A 46 -10.22 6.60 -25.01
CA MET A 46 -10.01 7.46 -26.19
C MET A 46 -11.23 7.50 -27.12
N THR A 47 -11.97 6.39 -27.21
CA THR A 47 -13.10 6.22 -28.12
C THR A 47 -14.42 6.11 -27.37
N LYS A 48 -15.52 6.45 -28.05
CA LYS A 48 -16.87 6.35 -27.49
C LYS A 48 -17.14 4.90 -27.07
N GLY A 49 -17.64 4.72 -25.85
CA GLY A 49 -17.88 3.40 -25.26
C GLY A 49 -16.70 2.83 -24.46
N CYS A 50 -15.52 3.46 -24.53
CA CYS A 50 -14.34 3.07 -23.76
C CYS A 50 -14.05 3.95 -22.55
N PHE A 51 -14.76 5.06 -22.41
CA PHE A 51 -14.75 5.92 -21.22
C PHE A 51 -16.13 5.95 -20.58
N LEU A 52 -16.17 6.18 -19.26
CA LEU A 52 -17.41 6.18 -18.48
C LEU A 52 -18.33 7.37 -18.79
N ASP A 53 -17.74 8.56 -18.86
CA ASP A 53 -18.42 9.85 -19.04
C ASP A 53 -17.51 10.73 -19.90
N GLU A 54 -18.06 11.70 -20.64
CA GLU A 54 -17.28 12.59 -21.52
C GLU A 54 -16.14 13.32 -20.78
N ARG A 55 -16.26 13.51 -19.47
CA ARG A 55 -15.21 14.05 -18.59
C ARG A 55 -13.99 13.13 -18.44
N PHE A 56 -14.15 11.83 -18.65
CA PHE A 56 -13.07 10.82 -18.60
C PHE A 56 -12.51 10.48 -19.99
N LYS A 57 -13.02 11.12 -21.05
CA LYS A 57 -12.38 11.04 -22.36
C LYS A 57 -10.94 11.56 -22.25
N ILE A 58 -10.01 10.94 -22.95
CA ILE A 58 -8.63 11.40 -23.07
C ILE A 58 -8.17 11.32 -24.52
N HIS A 59 -7.24 12.19 -24.91
CA HIS A 59 -6.80 12.31 -26.31
C HIS A 59 -5.39 11.79 -26.48
N CYS A 60 -5.16 10.98 -27.51
CA CYS A 60 -3.83 10.55 -27.91
C CYS A 60 -3.47 11.21 -29.23
N ASN A 61 -2.46 12.07 -29.25
CA ASN A 61 -2.01 12.75 -30.46
C ASN A 61 -0.66 12.20 -30.94
N SER A 62 -0.63 11.65 -32.16
CA SER A 62 0.55 11.04 -32.77
C SER A 62 1.34 11.96 -33.72
N SER A 63 1.07 13.28 -33.71
CA SER A 63 1.58 14.21 -34.72
C SER A 63 3.08 14.54 -34.62
N SER A 64 3.77 14.18 -33.54
CA SER A 64 5.15 14.64 -33.26
C SER A 64 6.13 13.52 -32.87
N GLY A 65 5.90 12.28 -33.32
CA GLY A 65 6.73 11.13 -32.99
C GLY A 65 6.05 10.21 -31.98
N VAL A 66 6.56 10.14 -30.74
CA VAL A 66 5.92 9.34 -29.67
C VAL A 66 4.53 9.92 -29.40
N PRO A 67 3.45 9.10 -29.49
CA PRO A 67 2.10 9.56 -29.23
C PRO A 67 1.98 10.18 -27.84
N LYS A 68 1.34 11.35 -27.75
CA LYS A 68 1.22 12.13 -26.53
C LYS A 68 -0.22 12.08 -26.02
N LEU A 69 -0.39 11.59 -24.78
CA LEU A 69 -1.67 11.53 -24.11
C LEU A 69 -1.98 12.87 -23.42
N THR A 70 -3.19 13.40 -23.59
CA THR A 70 -3.64 14.65 -22.96
C THR A 70 -5.05 14.53 -22.37
N LEU A 71 -5.31 15.31 -21.31
CA LEU A 71 -6.62 15.38 -20.67
C LEU A 71 -7.66 16.05 -21.58
N ASN A 72 -8.92 15.61 -21.51
CA ASN A 72 -9.98 16.28 -22.26
C ASN A 72 -10.26 17.69 -21.73
N GLY A 73 -10.51 18.63 -22.65
CA GLY A 73 -10.73 20.04 -22.32
C GLY A 73 -9.47 20.83 -21.97
N THR A 74 -8.28 20.21 -21.95
CA THR A 74 -7.01 20.90 -21.68
C THR A 74 -5.89 20.39 -22.61
N ASP A 75 -4.76 21.10 -22.63
CA ASP A 75 -3.53 20.65 -23.31
C ASP A 75 -2.53 19.98 -22.35
N LEU A 76 -2.98 19.58 -21.16
CA LEU A 76 -2.12 18.98 -20.15
C LEU A 76 -1.68 17.58 -20.57
N PRO A 77 -0.37 17.34 -20.74
CA PRO A 77 0.17 16.02 -21.03
C PRO A 77 0.04 15.10 -19.81
N VAL A 78 -0.48 13.90 -20.02
CA VAL A 78 -0.54 12.84 -19.00
C VAL A 78 0.79 12.09 -19.00
N ILE A 79 1.25 11.73 -17.81
CA ILE A 79 2.46 10.93 -17.57
C ILE A 79 2.06 9.52 -17.14
N TYR A 80 1.11 9.43 -16.20
CA TYR A 80 0.69 8.18 -15.59
C TYR A 80 -0.70 8.32 -14.96
N ILE A 81 -1.47 7.24 -14.96
CA ILE A 81 -2.83 7.18 -14.41
C ILE A 81 -2.87 6.07 -13.36
N SER A 82 -3.34 6.42 -12.15
CA SER A 82 -3.48 5.48 -11.04
C SER A 82 -4.94 5.32 -10.65
N VAL A 83 -5.49 4.12 -10.86
CA VAL A 83 -6.86 3.82 -10.43
C VAL A 83 -6.95 3.51 -8.95
N SER A 84 -5.99 2.74 -8.42
CA SER A 84 -5.96 2.31 -7.02
C SER A 84 -5.94 3.49 -6.05
N TYR A 85 -5.27 4.57 -6.44
CA TYR A 85 -5.19 5.80 -5.66
C TYR A 85 -6.14 6.91 -6.16
N SER A 86 -6.85 6.68 -7.26
CA SER A 86 -7.69 7.69 -7.92
C SER A 86 -6.94 9.00 -8.21
N THR A 87 -5.71 8.88 -8.75
CA THR A 87 -4.84 10.00 -9.11
C THR A 87 -4.39 9.95 -10.57
N ILE A 88 -4.04 11.10 -11.14
CA ILE A 88 -3.46 11.25 -12.48
C ILE A 88 -2.29 12.23 -12.44
N TYR A 89 -1.18 11.87 -13.06
CA TYR A 89 0.04 12.66 -13.09
C TYR A 89 0.11 13.40 -14.41
N VAL A 90 0.27 14.72 -14.35
CA VAL A 90 0.27 15.59 -15.53
C VAL A 90 1.45 16.55 -15.54
N LYS A 91 1.88 16.96 -16.74
CA LYS A 91 2.86 18.04 -16.91
C LYS A 91 2.15 19.39 -16.91
N PHE A 92 2.32 20.16 -15.84
CA PHE A 92 1.79 21.51 -15.74
C PHE A 92 2.79 22.55 -16.29
N PRO A 93 2.32 23.54 -17.06
CA PRO A 93 3.18 24.62 -17.53
C PRO A 93 3.60 25.52 -16.37
N ILE A 94 4.84 25.99 -16.41
CA ILE A 94 5.36 26.99 -15.46
C ILE A 94 4.91 28.38 -15.92
N ALA A 95 4.20 29.10 -15.04
CA ALA A 95 3.82 30.49 -15.26
C ALA A 95 4.93 31.43 -14.77
N PHE A 96 5.22 32.48 -15.54
CA PHE A 96 6.18 33.51 -15.16
C PHE A 96 5.73 34.88 -15.66
N ALA A 97 5.92 35.88 -14.80
CA ALA A 97 5.56 37.28 -15.05
C ALA A 97 6.73 38.18 -14.61
N ASN A 98 6.96 39.27 -15.34
CA ASN A 98 8.02 40.25 -15.02
C ASN A 98 9.47 39.70 -14.93
N CYS A 99 9.80 38.59 -15.60
CA CYS A 99 11.16 38.02 -15.62
C CYS A 99 12.06 38.55 -16.75
N GLY A 100 11.72 39.66 -17.40
CA GLY A 100 12.43 40.17 -18.59
C GLY A 100 12.25 39.30 -19.85
N VAL A 101 11.43 38.25 -19.76
CA VAL A 101 10.99 37.37 -20.86
C VAL A 101 9.52 37.66 -21.15
N LYS A 102 9.05 37.38 -22.38
CA LYS A 102 7.64 37.52 -22.76
C LYS A 102 6.76 36.79 -21.74
N GLU A 103 5.86 37.52 -21.11
CA GLU A 103 4.97 36.99 -20.08
C GLU A 103 4.23 35.75 -20.58
N ARG A 104 4.21 34.72 -19.74
CA ARG A 104 3.44 33.51 -19.99
C ARG A 104 2.56 33.25 -18.77
N SER A 105 1.37 33.82 -18.82
CA SER A 105 0.27 33.47 -17.91
C SER A 105 -0.49 32.29 -18.52
N THR A 106 -0.30 31.09 -17.97
CA THR A 106 -1.10 29.92 -18.33
C THR A 106 -2.11 29.70 -17.22
N VAL A 107 -3.33 30.18 -17.44
CA VAL A 107 -4.48 29.79 -16.61
C VAL A 107 -4.90 28.40 -17.09
N VAL A 108 -4.72 27.41 -16.24
CA VAL A 108 -5.26 26.07 -16.48
C VAL A 108 -6.57 25.98 -15.71
N ASP A 109 -7.67 25.84 -16.43
CA ASP A 109 -9.00 25.70 -15.85
C ASP A 109 -9.36 24.22 -15.74
N LEU A 110 -9.60 23.77 -14.51
CA LEU A 110 -10.07 22.42 -14.20
C LEU A 110 -11.56 22.42 -13.80
N GLU A 111 -12.25 23.56 -13.86
CA GLU A 111 -13.67 23.66 -13.49
C GLU A 111 -14.54 22.78 -14.41
N GLY A 112 -15.46 22.02 -13.79
CA GLY A 112 -16.33 21.08 -14.51
C GLY A 112 -15.64 19.78 -14.95
N SER A 113 -14.32 19.67 -14.81
CA SER A 113 -13.57 18.43 -15.01
C SER A 113 -13.68 17.51 -13.78
N PRO A 114 -13.41 16.20 -13.90
CA PRO A 114 -13.46 15.28 -12.77
C PRO A 114 -12.21 15.40 -11.87
N PHE A 115 -11.31 16.35 -12.16
CA PHE A 115 -9.99 16.47 -11.54
C PHE A 115 -9.95 17.59 -10.49
N LEU A 116 -9.19 17.36 -9.42
CA LEU A 116 -8.90 18.28 -8.35
C LEU A 116 -7.39 18.25 -8.08
N PHE A 117 -6.79 19.35 -7.65
CA PHE A 117 -5.41 19.32 -7.16
C PHE A 117 -5.31 18.42 -5.94
N SER A 118 -4.29 17.54 -5.92
CA SER A 118 -4.09 16.64 -4.79
C SER A 118 -3.63 17.41 -3.57
N SER A 119 -3.98 16.93 -2.38
CA SER A 119 -3.48 17.52 -1.13
C SER A 119 -1.98 17.33 -0.92
N GLU A 120 -1.36 16.44 -1.70
CA GLU A 120 0.08 16.16 -1.68
C GLU A 120 0.88 17.09 -2.60
N ASP A 121 0.21 17.89 -3.45
CA ASP A 121 0.90 18.83 -4.33
C ASP A 121 1.46 20.03 -3.57
N ASP A 122 2.70 20.37 -3.88
CA ASP A 122 3.36 21.55 -3.37
C ASP A 122 3.56 22.60 -4.46
N PHE A 123 3.09 23.81 -4.16
CA PHE A 123 3.18 24.91 -5.10
C PHE A 123 4.27 25.87 -4.69
N VAL A 124 5.18 26.15 -5.62
CA VAL A 124 6.33 27.02 -5.40
C VAL A 124 6.20 28.23 -6.31
N ALA A 125 6.31 29.42 -5.73
CA ALA A 125 6.50 30.65 -6.49
C ALA A 125 7.87 31.24 -6.15
N ARG A 126 8.67 31.52 -7.19
CA ARG A 126 9.91 32.30 -7.07
C ARG A 126 9.68 33.70 -7.60
N GLY A 127 10.16 34.68 -6.86
CA GLY A 127 9.97 36.08 -7.22
C GLY A 127 10.12 36.97 -6.00
N CYS A 128 10.14 38.28 -6.25
CA CYS A 128 10.33 39.28 -5.23
C CYS A 128 9.05 40.09 -5.04
N SER A 129 8.65 40.32 -3.79
CA SER A 129 7.43 41.07 -3.43
C SER A 129 6.19 40.56 -4.17
N ASN A 130 6.07 39.23 -4.31
CA ASN A 130 5.00 38.60 -5.06
C ASN A 130 3.97 37.97 -4.11
N LEU A 131 2.69 38.22 -4.37
CA LEU A 131 1.55 37.54 -3.76
C LEU A 131 0.84 36.76 -4.87
N THR A 132 0.96 35.43 -4.83
CA THR A 132 0.27 34.53 -5.76
C THR A 132 -0.79 33.76 -5.00
N LEU A 133 -2.03 33.79 -5.50
CA LEU A 133 -3.15 33.06 -4.91
C LEU A 133 -3.59 31.96 -5.86
N MET A 134 -3.86 30.80 -5.29
CA MET A 134 -4.45 29.67 -5.98
C MET A 134 -5.92 29.61 -5.64
N HIS A 135 -6.73 29.74 -6.67
CA HIS A 135 -8.16 29.66 -6.58
C HIS A 135 -8.60 28.32 -7.13
N GLN A 136 -9.46 27.65 -6.39
CA GLN A 136 -10.25 26.55 -6.91
C GLN A 136 -11.70 26.97 -6.72
N LYS A 137 -12.42 27.19 -7.83
CA LYS A 137 -13.74 27.86 -7.84
C LYS A 137 -13.63 29.30 -7.32
N ASN A 138 -14.53 29.70 -6.40
CA ASN A 138 -14.53 30.98 -5.70
C ASN A 138 -13.80 30.95 -4.35
N SER A 139 -13.05 29.89 -4.05
CA SER A 139 -12.32 29.75 -2.79
C SER A 139 -10.82 29.77 -3.04
N THR A 140 -10.11 30.56 -2.26
CA THR A 140 -8.64 30.51 -2.23
C THR A 140 -8.23 29.24 -1.49
N VAL A 141 -7.65 28.29 -2.22
CA VAL A 141 -7.18 27.01 -1.68
C VAL A 141 -5.71 27.05 -1.27
N GLY A 142 -4.97 28.01 -1.78
CA GLY A 142 -3.56 28.19 -1.45
C GLY A 142 -3.11 29.61 -1.76
N GLY A 143 -2.03 30.03 -1.11
CA GLY A 143 -1.45 31.34 -1.30
C GLY A 143 0.03 31.32 -0.99
N CYS A 144 0.80 32.04 -1.79
CA CYS A 144 2.25 32.11 -1.73
C CYS A 144 2.63 33.58 -1.66
N VAL A 145 3.31 33.99 -0.58
CA VAL A 145 3.85 35.34 -0.44
C VAL A 145 5.36 35.29 -0.31
N SER A 146 6.05 36.10 -1.12
CA SER A 146 7.51 36.21 -1.13
C SER A 146 7.95 37.65 -0.88
N ILE A 147 8.90 37.84 0.03
CA ILE A 147 9.46 39.12 0.47
C ILE A 147 10.97 39.08 0.17
N CYS A 148 11.59 40.21 -0.16
CA CYS A 148 13.03 40.28 -0.35
C CYS A 148 13.68 41.28 0.60
N TYR A 149 14.95 41.02 0.91
CA TYR A 149 15.84 41.99 1.54
C TYR A 149 16.99 42.26 0.58
N GLU A 150 17.38 43.53 0.44
CA GLU A 150 18.43 43.94 -0.49
C GLU A 150 19.83 43.47 -0.10
N ASN A 151 20.01 42.84 1.08
CA ASN A 151 21.35 42.57 1.60
C ASN A 151 21.42 41.37 2.55
N ARG A 152 21.61 40.17 2.00
CA ARG A 152 22.44 39.07 2.55
C ARG A 152 22.52 37.89 1.61
N ASP A 153 23.62 37.16 1.75
CA ASP A 153 24.21 36.19 0.84
C ASP A 153 23.27 35.18 0.18
N ARG A 154 23.57 34.94 -1.10
CA ARG A 154 22.96 34.01 -2.07
C ARG A 154 22.92 32.52 -1.68
N LEU A 155 23.20 32.15 -0.43
CA LEU A 155 23.69 30.80 -0.16
C LEU A 155 22.67 29.74 0.23
N ILE A 156 21.48 30.06 0.77
CA ILE A 156 20.40 29.07 0.93
C ILE A 156 19.04 29.78 0.88
N ALA A 157 18.38 29.80 -0.28
CA ALA A 157 16.98 30.22 -0.36
C ALA A 157 16.10 29.10 0.20
N SER A 158 15.98 29.02 1.53
CA SER A 158 14.88 28.27 2.15
C SER A 158 13.59 28.87 1.60
N CYS A 159 12.81 28.10 0.83
CA CYS A 159 11.52 28.51 0.25
C CYS A 159 10.49 28.72 1.37
N SER A 160 10.71 29.75 2.19
CA SER A 160 9.99 30.06 3.44
C SER A 160 9.46 31.49 3.42
N GLY A 161 9.29 32.07 2.23
CA GLY A 161 8.76 33.42 2.04
C GLY A 161 9.83 34.49 1.81
N ILE A 162 11.14 34.15 1.79
CA ILE A 162 12.21 35.08 1.40
C ILE A 162 12.72 34.72 0.00
N ASN A 163 12.63 35.65 -0.96
CA ASN A 163 12.96 35.50 -2.39
C ASN A 163 12.15 34.41 -3.16
N SER A 164 11.47 33.52 -2.42
CA SER A 164 10.68 32.39 -2.90
C SER A 164 9.75 31.93 -1.79
N CYS A 165 8.61 31.38 -2.16
CA CYS A 165 7.64 30.82 -1.23
C CYS A 165 7.14 29.47 -1.73
N LYS A 166 6.71 28.64 -0.79
CA LYS A 166 6.05 27.36 -1.05
C LYS A 166 4.78 27.26 -0.20
N THR A 167 3.74 26.66 -0.73
CA THR A 167 2.46 26.52 0.00
C THR A 167 2.44 25.29 0.93
N ARG A 168 3.33 24.31 0.69
CA ARG A 168 3.85 23.25 1.59
C ARG A 168 5.11 22.59 0.95
N ASP A 169 5.75 21.63 1.61
CA ASP A 169 7.16 21.22 1.39
C ASP A 169 7.32 19.88 0.64
N PRO A 170 8.27 19.79 -0.33
CA PRO A 170 9.30 18.76 -0.15
C PRO A 170 10.68 19.11 -0.73
N SER A 171 11.63 18.28 -0.31
CA SER A 171 12.95 18.16 -0.92
C SER A 171 12.85 17.75 -2.39
N ASP A 172 13.79 18.26 -3.19
CA ASP A 172 13.98 18.04 -4.64
C ASP A 172 13.03 18.74 -5.61
N MET A 173 13.47 19.91 -6.06
CA MET A 173 13.12 20.47 -7.37
C MET A 173 14.37 20.40 -8.27
N ILE A 174 14.41 19.41 -9.16
CA ILE A 174 15.48 19.27 -10.15
C ILE A 174 15.23 20.24 -11.31
N ASP A 175 16.25 21.05 -11.57
CA ASP A 175 16.35 21.99 -12.70
C ASP A 175 16.50 21.19 -14.01
N GLY A 176 15.61 21.43 -15.00
CA GLY A 176 15.85 20.93 -16.36
C GLY A 176 14.65 20.64 -17.27
N ASP A 177 13.41 20.53 -16.77
CA ASP A 177 12.23 20.36 -17.65
C ASP A 177 11.33 21.60 -17.62
N SER A 178 10.78 22.01 -18.77
CA SER A 178 9.95 23.21 -18.92
C SER A 178 8.53 23.06 -18.34
N ALA A 179 8.27 21.99 -17.60
CA ALA A 179 6.99 21.65 -17.01
C ALA A 179 7.18 20.92 -15.67
N LEU A 180 6.31 21.22 -14.71
CA LEU A 180 6.29 20.61 -13.38
C LEU A 180 5.33 19.41 -13.38
N VAL A 181 5.66 18.34 -12.67
CA VAL A 181 4.76 17.19 -12.50
C VAL A 181 3.78 17.50 -11.37
N VAL A 182 2.49 17.51 -11.69
CA VAL A 182 1.40 17.77 -10.74
C VAL A 182 0.51 16.53 -10.64
N VAL A 183 0.05 16.21 -9.44
CA VAL A 183 -0.83 15.08 -9.17
C VAL A 183 -2.26 15.58 -9.01
N LEU A 184 -3.15 15.19 -9.91
CA LEU A 184 -4.56 15.51 -9.77
C LEU A 184 -5.31 14.30 -9.20
N ASP A 185 -6.06 14.51 -8.12
CA ASP A 185 -7.06 13.55 -7.66
C ASP A 185 -8.25 13.57 -8.63
N TRP A 186 -8.89 12.42 -8.85
CA TRP A 186 -10.10 12.35 -9.67
C TRP A 186 -11.18 11.50 -9.02
N GLY A 187 -12.42 11.68 -9.46
CA GLY A 187 -13.49 10.74 -9.10
C GLY A 187 -14.75 10.94 -9.91
N ILE A 188 -15.72 10.06 -9.67
CA ILE A 188 -16.94 9.98 -10.46
C ILE A 188 -18.03 10.84 -9.82
N ASP A 189 -18.73 11.64 -10.61
CA ASP A 189 -19.92 12.35 -10.14
C ASP A 189 -20.94 11.39 -9.53
N ARG A 190 -21.42 11.66 -8.32
CA ARG A 190 -22.37 10.79 -7.62
C ARG A 190 -23.59 10.40 -8.45
N ARG A 191 -24.12 11.30 -9.28
CA ARG A 191 -25.31 11.03 -10.11
C ARG A 191 -25.00 10.02 -11.21
N VAL A 192 -23.80 10.11 -11.77
CA VAL A 192 -23.28 9.15 -12.76
C VAL A 192 -23.00 7.82 -12.08
N PHE A 193 -22.39 7.81 -10.90
CA PHE A 193 -22.16 6.58 -10.15
C PHE A 193 -23.49 5.86 -9.83
N GLU A 194 -24.51 6.59 -9.40
CA GLU A 194 -25.82 6.00 -9.14
C GLU A 194 -26.52 5.46 -10.39
N SER A 195 -26.26 6.03 -11.57
CA SER A 195 -26.80 5.49 -12.82
C SER A 195 -26.16 4.14 -13.17
N LEU A 196 -24.86 3.97 -12.89
CA LEU A 196 -24.14 2.70 -13.02
C LEU A 196 -24.65 1.62 -12.07
N VAL A 197 -25.07 2.02 -10.88
CA VAL A 197 -25.68 1.07 -9.92
C VAL A 197 -27.07 0.65 -10.40
N ARG A 198 -27.89 1.62 -10.85
CA ARG A 198 -29.26 1.36 -11.31
C ARG A 198 -29.33 0.51 -12.59
N ASN A 199 -28.40 0.71 -13.53
CA ASN A 199 -28.38 -0.05 -14.78
C ASN A 199 -27.67 -1.42 -14.64
N GLY A 200 -27.19 -1.76 -13.43
CA GLY A 200 -26.50 -3.02 -13.15
C GLY A 200 -25.07 -3.11 -13.70
N SER A 201 -24.50 -2.01 -14.21
CA SER A 201 -23.10 -1.95 -14.66
C SER A 201 -22.11 -2.00 -13.49
N TYR A 202 -22.54 -1.60 -12.29
CA TYR A 202 -21.74 -1.65 -11.08
C TYR A 202 -22.51 -2.28 -9.92
N ASN A 203 -21.87 -3.21 -9.21
CA ASN A 203 -22.42 -3.80 -7.99
C ASN A 203 -21.76 -3.20 -6.76
N THR A 204 -22.55 -2.52 -5.92
CA THR A 204 -22.07 -1.92 -4.66
C THR A 204 -21.84 -2.94 -3.55
N LEU A 205 -22.44 -4.13 -3.65
CA LEU A 205 -22.26 -5.23 -2.73
C LEU A 205 -21.13 -6.14 -3.22
N SER A 206 -19.90 -5.63 -3.18
CA SER A 206 -18.69 -6.40 -3.42
C SER A 206 -17.86 -6.49 -2.14
N TYR A 207 -17.38 -7.69 -1.81
CA TYR A 207 -16.40 -7.88 -0.73
C TYR A 207 -14.98 -7.51 -1.17
N THR A 208 -14.76 -7.25 -2.46
CA THR A 208 -13.44 -7.00 -3.05
C THR A 208 -13.15 -5.52 -3.28
N SER A 209 -14.15 -4.63 -3.22
CA SER A 209 -13.99 -3.19 -3.41
C SER A 209 -14.84 -2.37 -2.45
N THR A 210 -14.46 -1.11 -2.25
CA THR A 210 -15.22 -0.14 -1.45
C THR A 210 -15.26 1.20 -2.18
N CYS A 211 -16.37 1.92 -2.07
CA CYS A 211 -16.54 3.26 -2.65
C CYS A 211 -16.94 4.25 -1.55
N LYS A 212 -16.34 5.42 -1.56
CA LYS A 212 -16.55 6.48 -0.57
C LYS A 212 -16.95 7.79 -1.25
N ASP A 213 -17.84 8.51 -0.60
CA ASP A 213 -18.21 9.87 -0.99
C ASP A 213 -17.19 10.85 -0.43
N MET A 214 -16.64 11.67 -1.32
CA MET A 214 -15.86 12.86 -0.98
C MET A 214 -16.81 14.05 -0.96
N ASN A 215 -16.75 14.87 0.10
CA ASN A 215 -17.56 16.09 0.23
C ASN A 215 -17.18 17.20 -0.77
N THR A 216 -16.29 16.91 -1.72
CA THR A 216 -15.89 17.80 -2.81
C THR A 216 -16.81 17.58 -4.02
N SER A 217 -17.20 18.67 -4.69
CA SER A 217 -18.06 18.64 -5.88
C SER A 217 -17.29 19.08 -7.13
N ILE A 218 -17.54 18.42 -8.26
CA ILE A 218 -16.98 18.77 -9.60
C ILE A 218 -17.53 20.11 -10.11
N ASN A 219 -18.78 20.43 -9.77
CA ASN A 219 -19.46 21.65 -10.23
C ASN A 219 -19.99 22.47 -9.04
N SER A 220 -19.69 23.78 -9.06
CA SER A 220 -20.13 24.75 -8.06
C SER A 220 -21.66 24.91 -8.02
N THR A 221 -22.37 24.67 -9.13
CA THR A 221 -23.83 24.83 -9.20
C THR A 221 -24.63 23.59 -8.80
N ILE A 222 -24.01 22.40 -8.78
CA ILE A 222 -24.73 21.12 -8.67
C ILE A 222 -24.47 20.38 -7.33
N GLN A 223 -23.49 20.85 -6.54
CA GLN A 223 -23.16 20.36 -5.18
C GLN A 223 -23.31 18.84 -5.02
N SER A 224 -22.84 18.09 -6.01
CA SER A 224 -22.92 16.62 -6.01
C SER A 224 -21.56 16.07 -5.61
N PRO A 225 -21.49 15.19 -4.60
CA PRO A 225 -20.22 14.66 -4.13
C PRO A 225 -19.54 13.83 -5.21
N ILE A 226 -18.23 13.71 -5.09
CA ILE A 226 -17.41 12.84 -5.92
C ILE A 226 -17.30 11.48 -5.24
N VAL A 227 -17.41 10.40 -6.01
CA VAL A 227 -17.25 9.03 -5.55
C VAL A 227 -15.89 8.52 -5.98
N GLN A 228 -15.11 8.01 -5.03
CA GLN A 228 -13.86 7.30 -5.28
C GLN A 228 -13.98 5.86 -4.78
N CYS A 229 -13.55 4.92 -5.60
CA CYS A 229 -13.55 3.51 -5.29
C CYS A 229 -12.12 2.97 -5.24
N SER A 230 -11.88 2.03 -4.33
CA SER A 230 -10.61 1.31 -4.19
C SER A 230 -10.88 -0.18 -4.02
N CYS A 231 -9.96 -1.03 -4.49
CA CYS A 231 -9.99 -2.44 -4.10
C CYS A 231 -9.70 -2.54 -2.59
N ASN A 232 -10.29 -3.54 -1.93
CA ASN A 232 -10.02 -3.83 -0.52
C ASN A 232 -8.58 -4.37 -0.36
N PRO A 233 -8.03 -4.36 0.87
CA PRO A 233 -6.73 -4.97 1.13
C PRO A 233 -6.71 -6.42 0.64
N ASP A 234 -5.58 -6.83 0.07
CA ASP A 234 -5.35 -8.16 -0.53
C ASP A 234 -5.97 -8.36 -1.94
N PHE A 235 -6.63 -7.34 -2.49
CA PHE A 235 -7.17 -7.34 -3.85
C PHE A 235 -6.48 -6.30 -4.73
N GLU A 236 -6.22 -6.67 -5.98
CA GLU A 236 -5.64 -5.81 -7.01
C GLU A 236 -6.53 -5.80 -8.27
N GLY A 237 -6.47 -4.73 -9.04
CA GLY A 237 -7.23 -4.55 -10.27
C GLY A 237 -7.98 -3.22 -10.30
N ASN A 238 -9.02 -3.17 -11.14
CA ASN A 238 -9.80 -1.96 -11.33
C ASN A 238 -11.10 -1.98 -10.51
N PRO A 239 -11.23 -1.15 -9.46
CA PRO A 239 -12.44 -1.09 -8.62
C PRO A 239 -13.66 -0.51 -9.32
N TYR A 240 -13.52 0.11 -10.50
CA TYR A 240 -14.64 0.68 -11.26
C TYR A 240 -15.22 -0.29 -12.30
N LEU A 241 -14.59 -1.47 -12.45
CA LEU A 241 -15.09 -2.56 -13.26
C LEU A 241 -15.62 -3.66 -12.32
N SER A 242 -16.88 -4.05 -12.49
CA SER A 242 -17.52 -5.01 -11.59
C SER A 242 -16.82 -6.37 -11.64
N GLY A 243 -16.39 -6.87 -10.48
CA GLY A 243 -15.78 -8.20 -10.35
C GLY A 243 -14.30 -8.30 -10.77
N ILE A 244 -13.63 -7.19 -11.07
CA ILE A 244 -12.24 -7.18 -11.56
C ILE A 244 -11.20 -7.05 -10.44
N CYS A 245 -11.56 -6.54 -9.25
CA CYS A 245 -10.67 -6.64 -8.09
C CYS A 245 -10.48 -8.12 -7.72
N GLN A 246 -9.33 -8.68 -8.08
CA GLN A 246 -9.00 -10.09 -7.91
C GLN A 246 -8.03 -10.26 -6.75
N GLU A 247 -8.09 -11.40 -6.06
CA GLU A 247 -7.13 -11.69 -4.98
C GLU A 247 -5.71 -11.70 -5.55
N ASP A 248 -4.80 -10.94 -4.94
CA ASP A 248 -3.39 -11.05 -5.25
C ASP A 248 -2.89 -12.41 -4.76
N THR A 249 -2.95 -13.41 -5.64
CA THR A 249 -2.58 -14.78 -5.32
C THR A 249 -1.12 -14.90 -4.89
N ALA A 250 -0.23 -13.98 -5.31
CA ALA A 250 1.16 -13.96 -4.89
C ALA A 250 1.30 -13.46 -3.46
N TYR A 251 0.64 -12.36 -3.11
CA TYR A 251 0.61 -11.84 -1.74
C TYR A 251 -0.11 -12.79 -0.78
N VAL A 252 -1.28 -13.32 -1.15
CA VAL A 252 -2.03 -14.30 -0.34
C VAL A 252 -1.20 -15.57 -0.12
N SER A 253 -0.50 -16.07 -1.15
CA SER A 253 0.43 -17.20 -1.03
C SER A 253 1.60 -16.90 -0.11
N TYR A 254 2.19 -15.71 -0.22
CA TYR A 254 3.27 -15.24 0.66
C TYR A 254 2.84 -15.13 2.12
N ARG A 255 1.68 -14.49 2.39
CA ARG A 255 1.09 -14.36 3.71
C ARG A 255 0.76 -15.72 4.33
N ARG A 256 0.22 -16.66 3.54
CA ARG A 256 -0.06 -18.04 3.98
C ARG A 256 1.23 -18.77 4.38
N LYS A 257 2.32 -18.57 3.62
CA LYS A 257 3.66 -19.11 3.96
C LYS A 257 4.21 -18.51 5.26
N ILE A 258 4.04 -17.20 5.51
CA ILE A 258 4.44 -16.57 6.78
C ILE A 258 3.65 -17.15 7.95
N ASN A 259 2.33 -17.22 7.82
CA ASN A 259 1.47 -17.75 8.87
C ASN A 259 1.79 -19.22 9.19
N ALA A 260 2.06 -20.03 8.16
CA ALA A 260 2.51 -21.41 8.33
C ALA A 260 3.88 -21.51 9.03
N LYS A 261 4.84 -20.64 8.69
CA LYS A 261 6.14 -20.56 9.38
C LYS A 261 5.99 -20.15 10.85
N MET A 262 5.13 -19.17 11.14
CA MET A 262 4.84 -18.70 12.50
C MET A 262 4.19 -19.79 13.35
N ALA A 263 3.22 -20.53 12.79
CA ALA A 263 2.59 -21.66 13.47
C ALA A 263 3.61 -22.78 13.79
N GLY A 264 4.52 -23.09 12.87
CA GLY A 264 5.58 -24.07 13.09
C GLY A 264 6.53 -23.72 14.25
N LEU A 265 6.89 -22.44 14.40
CA LEU A 265 7.72 -21.96 15.51
C LEU A 265 7.00 -22.09 16.85
N GLY A 266 5.70 -21.78 16.91
CA GLY A 266 4.90 -21.90 18.14
C GLY A 266 4.79 -23.32 18.66
N VAL A 267 4.60 -24.29 17.76
CA VAL A 267 4.51 -25.72 18.11
C VAL A 267 5.85 -26.24 18.65
N GLY A 268 6.96 -25.87 18.03
CA GLY A 268 8.31 -26.29 18.47
C GLY A 268 8.66 -25.81 19.89
N VAL A 269 8.36 -24.54 20.21
CA VAL A 269 8.61 -23.98 21.54
C VAL A 269 7.73 -24.65 22.61
N GLY A 270 6.47 -24.93 22.29
CA GLY A 270 5.55 -25.61 23.20
C GLY A 270 6.00 -27.02 23.57
N PHE A 271 6.37 -27.84 22.58
CA PHE A 271 6.89 -29.19 22.83
C PHE A 271 8.23 -29.16 23.58
N GLY A 272 9.13 -28.24 23.23
CA GLY A 272 10.41 -28.06 23.92
C GLY A 272 10.23 -27.74 25.41
N ALA A 273 9.34 -26.81 25.75
CA ALA A 273 9.03 -26.50 27.14
C ALA A 273 8.44 -27.70 27.89
N LEU A 274 7.55 -28.45 27.24
CA LEU A 274 6.92 -29.63 27.84
C LEU A 274 7.94 -30.74 28.16
N PHE A 275 8.88 -31.00 27.26
CA PHE A 275 9.99 -31.93 27.51
C PHE A 275 10.91 -31.46 28.63
N LEU A 276 11.19 -30.16 28.72
CA LEU A 276 11.97 -29.58 29.82
C LEU A 276 11.28 -29.77 31.17
N PHE A 277 9.97 -29.53 31.26
CA PHE A 277 9.22 -29.76 32.50
C PHE A 277 9.19 -31.23 32.91
N ILE A 278 9.01 -32.14 31.94
CA ILE A 278 9.08 -33.59 32.21
C ILE A 278 10.47 -33.98 32.70
N GLY A 279 11.53 -33.49 32.05
CA GLY A 279 12.92 -33.74 32.45
C GLY A 279 13.22 -33.23 33.86
N LEU A 280 12.81 -32.01 34.18
CA LEU A 280 12.95 -31.42 35.52
C LEU A 280 12.16 -32.21 36.58
N TRP A 281 10.93 -32.64 36.26
CA TRP A 281 10.11 -33.46 37.14
C TRP A 281 10.73 -34.84 37.39
N TRP A 282 11.28 -35.48 36.37
CA TRP A 282 12.03 -36.74 36.48
C TRP A 282 13.28 -36.58 37.35
N LEU A 283 14.09 -35.55 37.10
CA LEU A 283 15.27 -35.23 37.91
C LEU A 283 14.89 -34.97 39.37
N TYR A 284 13.83 -34.20 39.60
CA TYR A 284 13.27 -33.97 40.93
C TYR A 284 12.87 -35.28 41.62
N LYS A 285 12.18 -36.18 40.90
CA LYS A 285 11.76 -37.49 41.43
C LYS A 285 12.96 -38.37 41.78
N VAL A 286 14.00 -38.41 40.94
CA VAL A 286 15.24 -39.17 41.20
C VAL A 286 15.98 -38.61 42.41
N PHE A 287 16.13 -37.28 42.49
CA PHE A 287 16.77 -36.62 43.62
C PHE A 287 16.02 -36.88 44.93
N LYS A 288 14.69 -36.80 44.89
CA LYS A 288 13.83 -37.08 46.04
C LYS A 288 14.01 -38.53 46.51
N ARG A 289 13.98 -39.51 45.58
CA ARG A 289 14.21 -40.93 45.89
C ARG A 289 15.58 -41.16 46.53
N LYS A 290 16.65 -40.63 45.94
CA LYS A 290 18.02 -40.74 46.49
C LYS A 290 18.17 -40.09 47.87
N ARG A 291 17.46 -38.98 48.14
CA ARG A 291 17.45 -38.36 49.48
C ARG A 291 16.69 -39.20 50.49
N CYS A 292 15.51 -39.75 50.14
CA CYS A 292 14.75 -40.64 51.02
C CYS A 292 15.55 -41.89 51.42
N GLU A 293 16.18 -42.58 50.47
CA GLU A 293 17.04 -43.74 50.75
C GLU A 293 18.22 -43.38 51.67
N LYS A 294 18.79 -42.16 51.52
CA LYS A 294 19.85 -41.66 52.42
C LYS A 294 19.33 -41.30 53.82
N LEU A 295 18.11 -40.76 53.95
CA LEU A 295 17.52 -40.45 55.26
C LEU A 295 17.11 -41.73 55.98
N GLU A 296 16.52 -42.69 55.28
CA GLU A 296 16.14 -44.00 55.84
C GLU A 296 17.36 -44.73 56.39
N LYS A 297 18.47 -44.79 55.63
CA LYS A 297 19.74 -45.35 56.12
C LYS A 297 20.29 -44.61 57.35
N LYS A 298 20.07 -43.29 57.46
CA LYS A 298 20.49 -42.49 58.64
C LYS A 298 19.61 -42.78 59.86
N TYR A 299 18.29 -42.84 59.70
CA TYR A 299 17.35 -43.16 60.78
C TYR A 299 17.48 -44.62 61.22
N PHE A 300 17.66 -45.55 60.29
CA PHE A 300 17.93 -46.97 60.58
C PHE A 300 19.18 -47.13 61.45
N LYS A 301 20.26 -46.41 61.16
CA LYS A 301 21.47 -46.39 62.01
C LYS A 301 21.27 -45.74 63.37
N ARG A 302 20.51 -44.64 63.46
CA ARG A 302 20.25 -43.91 64.73
C ARG A 302 19.29 -44.64 65.66
N ASN A 303 18.30 -45.35 65.11
CA ASN A 303 17.28 -46.05 65.90
C ASN A 303 17.70 -47.48 66.27
N GLY A 304 19.00 -47.81 66.19
CA GLY A 304 19.49 -49.14 66.54
C GLY A 304 18.98 -50.26 65.63
N GLY A 305 18.59 -49.97 64.38
CA GLY A 305 18.00 -50.96 63.45
C GLY A 305 18.89 -52.17 63.16
N LEU A 306 20.21 -52.04 63.35
CA LEU A 306 21.16 -53.16 63.31
C LEU A 306 20.95 -54.17 64.44
N LEU A 307 20.67 -53.71 65.66
CA LEU A 307 20.39 -54.57 66.82
C LEU A 307 19.07 -55.32 66.64
N LEU A 308 18.07 -54.67 66.01
CA LEU A 308 16.77 -55.29 65.74
C LEU A 308 16.86 -56.40 64.67
N GLN A 309 17.73 -56.22 63.67
CA GLN A 309 18.00 -57.24 62.65
C GLN A 309 18.79 -58.43 63.22
N GLU A 310 19.71 -58.17 64.15
CA GLU A 310 20.46 -59.19 64.89
C GLU A 310 19.55 -60.02 65.81
N GLN A 311 18.63 -59.36 66.53
CA GLN A 311 17.61 -60.03 67.37
C GLN A 311 16.61 -60.88 66.57
N LEU A 312 16.18 -60.41 65.38
CA LEU A 312 15.32 -61.17 64.48
C LEU A 312 16.06 -62.32 63.77
N SER A 313 17.34 -62.16 63.46
CA SER A 313 18.20 -63.20 62.87
C SER A 313 18.62 -64.28 63.87
N SER A 314 18.74 -63.91 65.15
CA SER A 314 19.08 -64.83 66.25
C SER A 314 17.89 -65.68 66.72
N GLY A 315 16.67 -65.39 66.22
CA GLY A 315 15.48 -66.19 66.51
C GLY A 315 15.00 -66.11 67.96
N GLU A 316 15.28 -65.03 68.69
CA GLU A 316 15.02 -64.94 70.14
C GLU A 316 13.88 -63.98 70.51
N VAL A 317 12.94 -63.74 69.60
CA VAL A 317 11.73 -62.95 69.90
C VAL A 317 10.48 -63.69 69.42
N ASN A 318 9.81 -64.34 70.36
CA ASN A 318 8.45 -64.86 70.17
C ASN A 318 7.47 -63.69 70.13
N VAL A 319 6.94 -63.38 68.95
CA VAL A 319 5.81 -62.46 68.82
C VAL A 319 4.54 -63.29 68.97
N GLU A 320 4.03 -63.33 70.21
CA GLU A 320 2.68 -63.80 70.51
C GLU A 320 1.66 -62.83 69.88
N LYS A 321 0.68 -63.41 69.20
CA LYS A 321 -0.26 -62.74 68.31
C LYS A 321 -1.46 -62.25 69.12
N ILE A 322 -1.75 -60.94 69.06
CA ILE A 322 -3.07 -60.36 69.37
C ILE A 322 -3.52 -59.59 68.14
#